data_AF-X1K997-F1
#
_entry.id   AF-X1K997-F1
#
_cell.length_a   1.000
_cell.length_b   1.000
_cell.length_c   1.000
_cell.angle_alpha   90.00
_cell.angle_beta   90.00
_cell.angle_gamma   90.00
#
_symmetry.space_group_name_H-M   'P 1'
#
loop_
_entity.id
_entity.type
_entity.pdbx_description
1 polymer ?
#
loop_
_entity_poly.entity_id
_entity_poly.type
_entity_poly.pdbx_seq_one_letter_code
_entity_poly.pdbx_strand_id
1 'polypeptide(L)' 'MFEKRKKGISVLLATQNTEKTVELSIRSFIDFTDEIIAVDNGSKDKTVEIVS' A
#
# COMPACT_ATOMS: atom_id res chain seq x y z
N MET A 1 -18.16 20.19 5.01
CA MET A 1 -18.60 19.13 5.92
C MET A 1 -17.66 17.96 5.73
N PHE A 2 -17.04 17.44 6.79
CA PHE A 2 -16.18 16.26 6.68
C PHE A 2 -17.07 15.03 6.55
N GLU A 3 -16.92 14.28 5.47
CA GLU A 3 -17.58 12.99 5.32
C GLU A 3 -17.03 12.03 6.38
N LYS A 4 -17.95 11.39 7.11
CA LYS A 4 -17.58 10.43 8.14
C LYS A 4 -16.99 9.20 7.43
N ARG A 5 -15.71 8.90 7.67
CA ARG A 5 -15.06 7.73 7.07
C ARG A 5 -15.84 6.46 7.39
N LYS A 6 -16.01 5.60 6.38
CA LYS A 6 -16.57 4.25 6.53
C LYS A 6 -15.74 3.52 7.58
N LYS A 7 -16.41 2.81 8.51
CA LYS A 7 -15.72 1.91 9.44
C LYS A 7 -15.06 0.80 8.61
N GLY A 8 -13.78 0.55 8.84
CA GLY A 8 -13.00 -0.39 8.06
C GLY A 8 -11.59 -0.55 8.60
N ILE A 9 -10.82 -1.40 7.95
CA ILE A 9 -9.39 -1.62 8.23
C ILE A 9 -8.60 -0.95 7.09
N SER A 10 -7.59 -0.16 7.47
CA SER A 10 -6.60 0.38 6.51
C SER A 10 -5.25 -0.28 6.79
N VAL A 11 -4.59 -0.75 5.74
CA VAL A 11 -3.21 -1.25 5.79
C VAL A 11 -2.28 -0.18 5.24
N LEU A 12 -1.24 0.15 5.99
CA LEU A 12 -0.18 1.04 5.55
C LEU A 12 1.08 0.22 5.23
N LEU A 13 1.58 0.37 4.01
CA LEU A 13 2.84 -0.23 3.56
C LEU A 13 3.86 0.89 3.37
N ALA A 14 4.85 0.99 4.25
CA ALA A 14 6.01 1.83 4.01
C ALA A 14 6.97 1.09 3.06
N THR A 15 7.28 1.68 1.91
CA THR A 15 8.06 1.04 0.85
C THR A 15 9.35 1.81 0.56
N GLN A 16 10.44 1.07 0.33
CA GLN A 16 11.71 1.63 -0.14
C GLN A 16 12.52 0.54 -0.83
N ASN A 17 12.64 0.61 -2.13
CA ASN A 17 13.34 -0.38 -2.96
C ASN A 17 12.87 -1.84 -2.71
N THR A 18 11.55 -2.02 -2.72
CA THR A 18 10.86 -3.29 -2.43
C THR A 18 10.31 -3.96 -3.69
N GLU A 19 10.85 -3.71 -4.89
CA GLU A 19 10.30 -4.22 -6.16
C GLU A 19 10.07 -5.75 -6.16
N LYS A 20 10.88 -6.50 -5.40
CA LYS A 20 10.80 -7.97 -5.32
C LYS A 20 9.71 -8.49 -4.39
N THR A 21 9.12 -7.65 -3.55
CA THR A 21 8.25 -8.08 -2.43
C THR A 21 6.97 -7.27 -2.30
N VAL A 22 6.94 -6.03 -2.78
CA VAL A 22 5.80 -5.12 -2.57
C VAL A 22 4.48 -5.68 -3.12
N GLU A 23 4.53 -6.37 -4.27
CA GLU A 23 3.36 -7.04 -4.85
C GLU A 23 2.84 -8.17 -3.93
N LEU A 24 3.74 -8.97 -3.37
CA LEU A 24 3.36 -10.06 -2.46
C LEU A 24 2.76 -9.51 -1.16
N SER A 25 3.29 -8.41 -0.65
CA SER A 25 2.74 -7.72 0.52
C SER A 25 1.32 -7.23 0.24
N ILE A 26 1.07 -6.58 -0.91
CA ILE A 26 -0.27 -6.13 -1.31
C ILE A 26 -1.22 -7.33 -1.41
N ARG A 27 -0.83 -8.39 -2.12
CA ARG A 27 -1.63 -9.61 -2.29
C ARG A 27 -1.96 -10.30 -0.96
N SER A 28 -1.09 -10.21 0.03
CA SER A 28 -1.31 -10.81 1.35
C SER A 28 -2.42 -10.13 2.16
N PHE A 29 -2.72 -8.86 1.86
CA PHE A 29 -3.69 -8.06 2.63
C PHE A 29 -4.96 -7.68 1.86
N ILE A 30 -4.96 -7.79 0.53
CA ILE A 30 -6.04 -7.28 -0.32
C ILE A 30 -7.43 -7.86 0.02
N ASP A 31 -7.49 -9.10 0.51
CA ASP A 31 -8.75 -9.77 0.87
C ASP A 31 -9.26 -9.42 2.29
N PHE A 32 -8.47 -8.70 3.10
CA PHE A 32 -8.74 -8.46 4.52
C PHE A 32 -8.89 -6.97 4.90
N THR A 33 -8.71 -6.06 3.94
CA THR A 33 -8.64 -4.61 4.18
C THR A 33 -9.61 -3.85 3.29
N ASP A 34 -10.08 -2.68 3.74
CA ASP A 34 -10.89 -1.78 2.92
C ASP A 34 -10.03 -0.83 2.07
N GLU A 35 -8.79 -0.57 2.52
CA GLU A 35 -7.86 0.37 1.91
C GLU A 35 -6.41 -0.10 2.11
N ILE A 36 -5.56 0.10 1.10
CA ILE A 36 -4.11 -0.05 1.21
C ILE A 36 -3.48 1.28 0.84
N ILE A 37 -2.64 1.81 1.74
CA ILE A 37 -1.87 3.04 1.54
C ILE A 37 -0.40 2.65 1.41
N ALA A 38 0.16 2.73 0.21
CA ALA A 38 1.59 2.59 -0.01
C ALA A 38 2.27 3.95 0.12
N VAL A 39 3.23 4.07 1.04
CA VAL A 39 4.03 5.27 1.25
C VAL A 39 5.44 5.00 0.77
N ASP A 40 5.80 5.57 -0.38
CA ASP A 40 7.15 5.47 -0.92
C ASP A 40 8.11 6.42 -0.20
N ASN A 41 9.22 5.86 0.32
CA ASN A 41 10.30 6.60 0.97
C ASN A 41 11.46 6.89 0.01
N GLY A 42 11.16 7.20 -1.25
CA GLY A 42 12.13 7.61 -2.26
C GLY A 42 12.82 6.46 -2.96
N SER A 43 12.05 5.45 -3.39
CA SER A 43 12.59 4.32 -4.14
C SER A 43 13.30 4.77 -5.44
N LYS A 44 14.32 4.01 -5.83
CA LYS A 44 15.10 4.19 -7.06
C LYS A 44 15.00 2.99 -8.01
N ASP A 45 14.26 1.98 -7.61
CA ASP A 45 13.92 0.80 -8.37
C ASP A 45 12.47 0.89 -8.88
N LYS A 46 11.90 -0.24 -9.33
CA LYS A 46 10.54 -0.29 -9.88
C LYS A 46 9.43 -0.30 -8.82
N THR A 47 9.73 -0.07 -7.55
CA THR A 47 8.72 -0.12 -6.47
C THR A 47 7.51 0.76 -6.76
N VAL A 48 7.73 2.02 -7.14
CA VAL A 48 6.64 2.98 -7.43
C VAL A 48 5.80 2.49 -8.61
N GLU A 49 6.43 1.95 -9.65
CA GLU A 49 5.76 1.43 -10.84
C GLU A 49 4.88 0.21 -10.54
N ILE A 50 5.29 -0.62 -9.56
CA ILE A 50 4.52 -1.82 -9.16
C ILE A 50 3.28 -1.45 -8.32
N VAL A 51 3.33 -0.34 -7.57
CA VAL A 51 2.23 0.08 -6.67
C VAL A 51 1.29 1.13 -7.26
N SER A 52 1.63 1.74 -8.39
CA SER A 52 0.84 2.79 -9.07
C SER A 52 -0.24 2.20 -9.97
#